data_AF-A0A139C9G2-F1
#
_entry.id   AF-A0A139C9G2-F1
#
_cell.length_a   1.000
_cell.length_b   1.000
_cell.length_c   1.000
_cell.angle_alpha   90.00
_cell.angle_beta   90.00
_cell.angle_gamma   90.00
#
_symmetry.space_group_name_H-M   'P 1'
#
loop_
_entity.id
_entity.type
_entity.pdbx_description
1 polymer ?
#
loop_
_entity_poly.entity_id
_entity_poly.type
_entity_poly.pdbx_seq_one_letter_code
_entity_poly.pdbx_strand_id
1 'polypeptide(L)' 'MAKIKFNQDKCKGCELCTTVCPKDIVVIDDEINTKGFHPATVSD' A
#
# COMPACT_ATOMS: atom_id res chain seq x y z
N MET A 1 8.11 9.06 16.48
CA MET A 1 8.73 8.66 15.21
C MET A 1 7.71 8.83 14.10
N ALA A 2 8.13 9.26 12.92
CA ALA A 2 7.24 9.34 11.76
C ALA A 2 6.86 7.93 11.28
N LYS A 3 5.59 7.74 10.91
CA LYS A 3 5.08 6.51 10.29
C LYS A 3 4.44 6.85 8.96
N ILE A 4 4.68 6.03 7.95
CA ILE A 4 3.95 6.10 6.69
C ILE A 4 2.55 5.51 6.89
N LYS A 5 1.54 6.10 6.24
CA LYS A 5 0.17 5.59 6.22
C LYS A 5 -0.38 5.67 4.81
N PHE A 6 -1.03 4.61 4.36
CA PHE A 6 -1.76 4.60 3.10
C PHE A 6 -3.22 4.98 3.37
N ASN A 7 -3.76 5.89 2.55
CA ASN A 7 -5.20 6.10 2.49
C ASN A 7 -5.79 5.03 1.55
N GLN A 8 -6.30 3.95 2.13
CA GLN A 8 -6.77 2.79 1.38
C GLN A 8 -7.96 3.13 0.46
N ASP A 9 -8.86 4.05 0.85
CA ASP A 9 -10.00 4.48 0.01
C ASP A 9 -9.56 5.20 -1.28
N LYS A 10 -8.35 5.77 -1.29
CA LYS A 10 -7.78 6.43 -2.47
C LYS A 10 -6.83 5.53 -3.26
N CYS A 11 -6.35 4.45 -2.64
CA CYS A 11 -5.42 3.53 -3.26
C CYS A 11 -6.07 2.80 -4.44
N LYS A 12 -5.32 2.65 -5.53
CA LYS A 12 -5.75 1.96 -6.76
C LYS A 12 -5.14 0.57 -6.92
N GLY A 13 -4.32 0.12 -5.97
CA GLY A 13 -3.56 -1.13 -6.11
C GLY A 13 -2.65 -1.15 -7.34
N CYS A 14 -2.07 -0.01 -7.74
CA CYS A 14 -1.27 0.08 -8.97
C CYS A 14 0.18 -0.41 -8.82
N GLU A 15 0.58 -0.82 -7.61
CA GLU A 15 1.90 -1.39 -7.28
C GLU A 15 3.13 -0.50 -7.51
N LEU A 16 3.02 0.66 -8.16
CA LEU A 16 4.14 1.59 -8.41
C LEU A 16 4.92 1.98 -7.14
N CYS A 17 4.27 2.07 -5.98
CA CYS A 17 4.95 2.37 -4.72
C CYS A 17 5.85 1.21 -4.24
N THR A 18 5.49 -0.03 -4.56
CA THR A 18 6.27 -1.23 -4.17
C THR A 18 7.61 -1.25 -4.91
N THR A 19 7.64 -0.83 -6.17
CA THR A 19 8.84 -0.87 -7.02
C THR A 19 9.85 0.22 -6.73
N VAL A 20 9.47 1.27 -6.00
CA VAL A 20 10.31 2.45 -5.73
C VAL A 20 10.66 2.62 -4.26
N CYS A 21 10.10 1.78 -3.38
CA CYS A 21 10.37 1.87 -1.96
C CYS A 21 11.82 1.46 -1.67
N PRO A 22 12.70 2.37 -1.24
CA PRO A 22 14.13 2.03 -1.03
C PRO A 22 14.37 1.12 0.18
N LYS A 23 13.33 0.86 0.97
CA LYS A 23 13.36 -0.03 2.12
C LYS A 23 12.68 -1.38 1.85
N ASP A 24 12.05 -1.53 0.69
CA ASP A 24 11.30 -2.74 0.32
C ASP A 24 10.22 -3.16 1.33
N ILE A 25 9.68 -2.20 2.10
CA ILE A 25 8.64 -2.44 3.12
C ILE A 25 7.21 -2.16 2.64
N VAL A 26 7.03 -1.67 1.41
CA VAL A 26 5.69 -1.38 0.87
C VAL A 26 5.22 -2.59 0.08
N VAL A 27 4.12 -3.18 0.54
CA VAL A 27 3.53 -4.40 -0.02
C VAL A 27 2.07 -4.16 -0.39
N ILE A 28 1.44 -5.10 -1.09
CA ILE A 28 0.00 -5.08 -1.35
C ILE A 28 -0.71 -5.90 -0.29
N ASP A 29 -1.80 -5.35 0.23
CA ASP A 29 -2.67 -5.99 1.22
C ASP A 29 -3.58 -7.03 0.54
N ASP A 30 -3.85 -8.14 1.23
CA ASP A 30 -4.77 -9.17 0.74
C ASP A 30 -6.24 -8.71 0.85
N GLU A 31 -6.53 -7.74 1.72
CA GLU A 31 -7.87 -7.16 1.84
C GLU A 31 -8.25 -6.30 0.64
N ILE A 32 -9.55 -6.23 0.34
CA ILE A 32 -10.09 -5.42 -0.75
C ILE A 32 -10.73 -4.15 -0.17
N ASN A 33 -10.36 -2.98 -0.71
CA ASN A 33 -10.94 -1.71 -0.33
C ASN A 33 -12.34 -1.47 -0.93
N THR A 34 -12.98 -0.36 -0.55
CA THR A 34 -14.32 0.06 -1.03
C THR A 34 -14.43 0.22 -2.56
N LYS A 35 -13.30 0.26 -3.27
CA LYS A 35 -13.22 0.42 -4.73
C LYS A 35 -12.89 -0.89 -5.47
N GLY A 36 -12.76 -2.01 -4.76
CA GLY A 36 -12.46 -3.30 -5.35
C GLY A 36 -10.97 -3.56 -5.62
N PHE A 37 -10.06 -2.78 -5.03
CA PHE A 37 -8.62 -2.96 -5.18
C PHE A 37 -7.97 -3.52 -3.91
N HIS A 38 -6.90 -4.27 -4.09
CA HIS A 38 -5.92 -4.60 -3.04
C HIS A 38 -5.03 -3.37 -2.78
N PRO A 39 -5.20 -2.65 -1.67
CA PRO A 39 -4.46 -1.42 -1.41
C PRO A 39 -3.03 -1.72 -0.94
N ALA A 40 -2.11 -0.77 -1.15
CA ALA A 40 -0.79 -0.84 -0.53
C ALA A 40 -0.85 -0.73 1.00
N THR A 41 0.02 -1.50 1.67
CA THR A 41 0.26 -1.51 3.11
C THR A 41 1.77 -1.59 3.40
N VAL A 42 2.15 -1.66 4.68
CA VAL A 42 3.55 -1.77 5.12
C VAL A 42 3.74 -3.12 5.78
N SER A 43 4.78 -3.87 5.41
CA SER A 43 5.19 -5.07 6.13
C SER A 43 5.77 -4.72 7.50
N ASP A 44 5.45 -5.50 8.53
CA ASP A 44 6.04 -5.34 9.87
C ASP A 44 7.57 -5.52 9.90
#